data_AF-A0A821H089-F1
#
_entry.id   AF-A0A821H089-F1
#
_cell.length_a   1.000
_cell.length_b   1.000
_cell.length_c   1.000
_cell.angle_alpha   90.00
_cell.angle_beta   90.00
_cell.angle_gamma   90.00
#
_symmetry.space_group_name_H-M   'P 1'
#
loop_
_entity.id
_entity.type
_entity.pdbx_description
1 polymer ?
#
loop_
_entity_poly.entity_id
_entity_poly.type
_entity_poly.pdbx_seq_one_letter_code
_entity_poly.pdbx_strand_id
1 'polypeptide(L)'
;PTILQDSFYSILRLLLPQSDRERIAYGLKESKLGKHLVEVLSISKDSDDGKKLLNFRVQKNTRTQKGSDFAEVAYYVLKNRCNDDVTMSIWEINKILDEIAVENGKGKEGQKVIDHRLTYLLRHLSALELKWLIRILLKDLRISLKENSILECFHPDAKDLFDHTSNLFKVAIYLHDPEKRLHEIGLSLFSPFRPMLGERTRADKIEQLIRKKSTNPTAALAEFYIETKYDGDRFQLHRDKDQFMYFSRNGHDYTSVFG
;
A
#
# COMPACT_ATOMS: atom_id res chain seq x y z
N PRO A 1 12.24 5.65 17.67
CA PRO A 1 10.91 6.10 18.16
C PRO A 1 10.63 7.59 17.89
N THR A 2 11.58 8.50 18.17
CA THR A 2 11.39 9.96 18.01
C THR A 2 11.43 10.43 16.55
N ILE A 3 12.24 9.80 15.69
CA ILE A 3 12.38 10.16 14.26
C ILE A 3 11.08 9.88 13.46
N LEU A 4 10.25 8.94 13.91
CA LEU A 4 8.95 8.65 13.30
C LEU A 4 7.91 9.75 13.58
N GLN A 5 8.04 10.49 14.69
CA GLN A 5 7.09 11.53 15.07
C GLN A 5 7.26 12.83 14.28
N ASP A 6 8.48 13.16 13.87
CA ASP A 6 8.81 14.46 13.26
C ASP A 6 9.07 14.38 11.74
N SER A 7 8.88 13.21 11.13
CA SER A 7 9.05 13.04 9.67
C SER A 7 7.72 12.94 8.95
N PHE A 8 7.69 13.42 7.71
CA PHE A 8 6.55 13.29 6.79
C PHE A 8 6.17 11.82 6.51
N TYR A 9 7.00 10.86 6.92
CA TYR A 9 6.76 9.42 6.82
C TYR A 9 5.39 9.01 7.37
N SER A 10 4.99 9.55 8.52
CA SER A 10 3.71 9.23 9.18
C SER A 10 2.50 9.57 8.30
N ILE A 11 2.63 10.57 7.43
CA ILE A 11 1.62 10.95 6.43
C ILE A 11 1.81 10.13 5.14
N LEU A 12 3.05 10.06 4.64
CA LEU A 12 3.39 9.42 3.38
C LEU A 12 2.93 7.96 3.33
N ARG A 13 3.08 7.21 4.44
CA ARG A 13 2.61 5.82 4.54
C ARG A 13 1.09 5.66 4.50
N LEU A 14 0.34 6.69 4.89
CA LEU A 14 -1.14 6.71 4.79
C LEU A 14 -1.60 7.15 3.40
N LEU A 15 -0.81 7.97 2.70
CA LEU A 15 -1.03 8.36 1.30
C LEU A 15 -0.64 7.26 0.30
N LEU A 16 0.31 6.39 0.69
CA LEU A 16 0.79 5.26 -0.12
C LEU A 16 0.70 3.94 0.66
N PRO A 17 -0.50 3.51 1.12
CA PRO A 17 -0.64 2.34 1.98
C PRO A 17 -0.25 1.03 1.29
N GLN A 18 -0.36 0.97 -0.05
CA GLN A 18 0.12 -0.14 -0.88
C GLN A 18 1.66 -0.25 -0.91
N SER A 19 2.35 0.84 -0.59
CA SER A 19 3.82 0.97 -0.63
C SER A 19 4.43 0.93 0.77
N ASP A 20 3.60 0.88 1.82
CA ASP A 20 4.03 0.62 3.20
C ASP A 20 4.51 -0.84 3.34
N ARG A 21 5.80 -0.99 3.65
CA ARG A 21 6.49 -2.27 3.88
C ARG A 21 6.77 -2.54 5.36
N GLU A 22 6.68 -1.52 6.22
CA GLU A 22 6.91 -1.67 7.67
C GLU A 22 5.72 -2.37 8.33
N ARG A 23 4.49 -2.06 7.87
CA ARG A 23 3.28 -2.79 8.29
C ARG A 23 3.05 -4.02 7.42
N ILE A 24 3.01 -5.18 8.09
CA ILE A 24 2.42 -6.38 7.51
C ILE A 24 0.94 -6.16 7.16
N ALA A 25 0.35 -7.09 6.41
CA ALA A 25 -1.06 -7.00 6.06
C ALA A 25 -1.93 -6.93 7.32
N TYR A 26 -3.00 -6.13 7.30
CA TYR A 26 -3.94 -6.03 8.42
C TYR A 26 -4.88 -7.26 8.54
N GLY A 27 -4.93 -8.12 7.53
CA GLY A 27 -5.86 -9.26 7.51
C GLY A 27 -7.35 -8.86 7.47
N LEU A 28 -7.63 -7.64 7.01
CA LEU A 28 -8.98 -7.08 6.93
C LEU A 28 -9.46 -7.05 5.47
N LYS A 29 -10.74 -7.35 5.29
CA LYS A 29 -11.47 -7.29 4.01
C LYS A 29 -12.81 -6.63 4.24
N GLU A 30 -13.49 -6.23 3.18
CA GLU A 30 -14.77 -5.51 3.24
C GLU A 30 -15.82 -6.28 4.05
N SER A 31 -15.86 -7.61 3.92
CA SER A 31 -16.81 -8.45 4.67
C SER A 31 -16.61 -8.40 6.18
N LYS A 32 -15.36 -8.32 6.64
CA LYS A 32 -15.02 -8.28 8.08
C LYS A 32 -15.25 -6.88 8.64
N LEU A 33 -14.88 -5.84 7.89
CA LEU A 33 -15.17 -4.45 8.22
C LEU A 33 -16.68 -4.19 8.28
N GLY A 34 -17.45 -4.72 7.33
CA GLY A 34 -18.92 -4.62 7.32
C GLY A 34 -19.58 -5.23 8.55
N LYS A 35 -19.10 -6.42 8.99
CA LYS A 35 -19.56 -7.03 10.25
C LYS A 35 -19.26 -6.14 11.46
N HIS A 36 -18.04 -5.61 11.56
CA HIS A 36 -17.65 -4.70 12.63
C HIS A 36 -18.50 -3.44 12.67
N LEU A 37 -18.73 -2.80 11.54
CA LEU A 37 -19.57 -1.60 11.45
C LEU A 37 -21.00 -1.88 11.92
N VAL A 38 -21.56 -3.01 11.51
CA VAL A 38 -22.91 -3.44 11.92
C VAL A 38 -22.98 -3.71 13.42
N GLU A 39 -21.99 -4.40 13.97
CA GLU A 39 -21.93 -4.75 15.40
C GLU A 39 -21.72 -3.53 16.29
N VAL A 40 -20.71 -2.70 16.00
CA VAL A 40 -20.34 -1.54 16.83
C VAL A 40 -21.43 -0.47 16.85
N LEU A 41 -22.11 -0.27 15.73
CA LEU A 41 -23.18 0.73 15.60
C LEU A 41 -24.57 0.17 15.87
N SER A 42 -24.67 -1.11 16.25
CA SER A 42 -25.94 -1.79 16.50
C SER A 42 -26.94 -1.66 15.35
N ILE A 43 -26.45 -1.69 14.11
CA ILE A 43 -27.29 -1.63 12.91
C ILE A 43 -27.99 -2.99 12.77
N SER A 44 -29.30 -3.00 12.56
CA SER A 44 -30.01 -4.25 12.28
C SER A 44 -29.48 -4.90 11.01
N LYS A 45 -29.14 -6.19 11.07
CA LYS A 45 -28.65 -6.98 9.93
C LYS A 45 -29.66 -7.03 8.78
N ASP A 46 -30.95 -6.91 9.10
CA ASP A 46 -32.05 -6.96 8.14
C ASP A 46 -32.42 -5.59 7.54
N SER A 47 -31.89 -4.51 8.13
CA SER A 47 -32.06 -3.16 7.58
C SER A 47 -31.34 -3.00 6.24
N ASP A 48 -31.79 -2.04 5.43
CA ASP A 48 -31.15 -1.76 4.15
C ASP A 48 -29.67 -1.39 4.31
N ASP A 49 -29.33 -0.63 5.35
CA ASP A 49 -27.95 -0.25 5.65
C ASP A 49 -27.12 -1.47 6.10
N GLY A 50 -27.68 -2.34 6.95
CA GLY A 50 -27.03 -3.60 7.33
C GLY A 50 -26.74 -4.50 6.14
N LYS A 51 -27.71 -4.66 5.23
CA LYS A 51 -27.55 -5.42 3.99
C LYS A 51 -26.51 -4.82 3.06
N LYS A 52 -26.45 -3.50 2.91
CA LYS A 52 -25.43 -2.80 2.10
C LYS A 52 -24.01 -3.07 2.61
N LEU A 53 -23.82 -3.02 3.93
CA LEU A 53 -22.50 -3.26 4.55
C LEU A 53 -22.09 -4.75 4.47
N LEU A 54 -23.00 -5.66 4.81
CA LEU A 54 -22.68 -7.10 4.87
C LEU A 54 -22.56 -7.75 3.49
N ASN A 55 -23.40 -7.33 2.54
CA ASN A 55 -23.51 -7.93 1.20
C ASN A 55 -22.93 -7.05 0.09
N PHE A 56 -22.03 -6.12 0.42
CA PHE A 56 -21.42 -5.18 -0.53
C PHE A 56 -20.94 -5.84 -1.82
N ARG A 57 -20.24 -6.99 -1.73
CA ARG A 57 -19.70 -7.69 -2.91
C ARG A 57 -20.79 -8.20 -3.87
N VAL A 58 -21.94 -8.62 -3.33
CA VAL A 58 -23.08 -9.08 -4.13
C VAL A 58 -23.74 -7.88 -4.81
N GLN A 59 -23.88 -6.77 -4.08
CA GLN A 59 -24.52 -5.56 -4.59
C GLN A 59 -23.64 -4.79 -5.60
N LYS A 60 -22.31 -4.88 -5.50
CA LYS A 60 -21.36 -4.28 -6.45
C LYS A 60 -21.59 -4.69 -7.91
N ASN A 61 -22.15 -5.88 -8.14
CA ASN A 61 -22.46 -6.39 -9.48
C ASN A 61 -23.79 -5.89 -10.06
N THR A 62 -24.56 -5.13 -9.27
CA THR A 62 -25.81 -4.51 -9.74
C THR A 62 -25.55 -3.16 -10.41
N ARG A 63 -26.40 -2.78 -11.37
CA ARG A 63 -26.23 -1.56 -12.20
C ARG A 63 -26.18 -0.26 -11.39
N THR A 64 -26.77 -0.24 -10.20
CA THR A 64 -26.93 0.93 -9.32
C THR A 64 -25.74 1.23 -8.41
N GLN A 65 -24.86 0.25 -8.13
CA GLN A 65 -23.62 0.46 -7.35
C GLN A 65 -22.34 0.31 -8.19
N LYS A 66 -22.48 0.23 -9.51
CA LYS A 66 -21.37 0.06 -10.44
C LYS A 66 -20.45 1.31 -10.37
N GLY A 67 -19.35 1.20 -9.63
CA GLY A 67 -18.35 2.25 -9.47
C GLY A 67 -18.14 2.75 -8.05
N SER A 68 -19.00 2.40 -7.09
CA SER A 68 -18.84 2.77 -5.67
C SER A 68 -17.97 1.74 -4.92
N ASP A 69 -16.99 2.21 -4.15
CA ASP A 69 -16.17 1.36 -3.28
C ASP A 69 -16.82 1.16 -1.90
N PHE A 70 -16.33 0.17 -1.15
CA PHE A 70 -16.91 -0.17 0.16
C PHE A 70 -16.85 1.00 1.14
N ALA A 71 -15.78 1.80 1.10
CA ALA A 71 -15.64 2.95 1.98
C ALA A 71 -16.68 4.05 1.69
N GLU A 72 -17.03 4.27 0.41
CA GLU A 72 -18.08 5.22 0.02
C GLU A 72 -19.45 4.74 0.52
N VAL A 73 -19.75 3.45 0.36
CA VAL A 73 -20.98 2.85 0.91
C VAL A 73 -21.02 3.00 2.43
N ALA A 74 -19.92 2.71 3.12
CA ALA A 74 -19.80 2.88 4.56
C ALA A 74 -20.04 4.35 4.97
N TYR A 75 -19.42 5.31 4.28
CA TYR A 75 -19.62 6.74 4.55
C TYR A 75 -21.11 7.15 4.54
N TYR A 76 -21.87 6.73 3.53
CA TYR A 76 -23.29 7.08 3.45
C TYR A 76 -24.15 6.45 4.54
N VAL A 77 -23.73 5.29 5.07
CA VAL A 77 -24.35 4.69 6.27
C VAL A 77 -23.91 5.46 7.52
N LEU A 78 -22.66 5.92 7.59
CA LEU A 78 -22.09 6.52 8.79
C LEU A 78 -22.39 8.01 8.99
N LYS A 79 -22.62 8.77 7.91
CA LYS A 79 -22.71 10.24 7.93
C LYS A 79 -23.72 10.84 8.92
N ASN A 80 -24.74 10.08 9.32
CA ASN A 80 -25.77 10.51 10.28
C ASN A 80 -25.67 9.77 11.62
N ARG A 81 -24.60 9.00 11.85
CA ARG A 81 -24.42 8.09 13.00
C ARG A 81 -23.13 8.36 13.78
N CYS A 82 -22.20 9.14 13.22
CA CYS A 82 -20.93 9.51 13.86
C CYS A 82 -21.00 10.92 14.45
N ASN A 83 -20.23 11.17 15.51
CA ASN A 83 -20.02 12.51 16.06
C ASN A 83 -18.86 13.18 15.30
N ASP A 84 -19.02 14.47 14.99
CA ASP A 84 -18.00 15.25 14.27
C ASP A 84 -17.00 15.96 15.21
N ASP A 85 -17.24 15.93 16.53
CA ASP A 85 -16.45 16.66 17.53
C ASP A 85 -15.18 15.92 18.01
N VAL A 86 -14.89 14.73 17.48
CA VAL A 86 -13.74 13.93 17.91
C VAL A 86 -12.57 14.12 16.94
N THR A 87 -11.40 14.47 17.48
CA THR A 87 -10.17 14.59 16.70
C THR A 87 -9.13 13.60 17.21
N MET A 88 -8.52 12.86 16.28
CA MET A 88 -7.42 11.94 16.56
C MET A 88 -6.21 12.35 15.72
N SER A 89 -5.04 12.36 16.32
CA SER A 89 -3.82 12.69 15.60
C SER A 89 -3.43 11.58 14.62
N ILE A 90 -2.73 11.95 13.54
CA ILE A 90 -2.13 11.00 12.60
C ILE A 90 -1.20 10.01 13.32
N TRP A 91 -0.53 10.45 14.38
CA TRP A 91 0.34 9.59 15.19
C TRP A 91 -0.46 8.51 15.92
N GLU A 92 -1.57 8.86 16.57
CA GLU A 92 -2.45 7.89 17.24
C GLU A 92 -3.05 6.90 16.25
N ILE A 93 -3.52 7.38 15.08
CA ILE A 93 -4.01 6.52 14.01
C ILE A 93 -2.93 5.53 13.59
N ASN A 94 -1.71 6.01 13.32
CA ASN A 94 -0.60 5.14 12.93
C ASN A 94 -0.27 4.12 14.02
N LYS A 95 -0.24 4.52 15.29
CA LYS A 95 0.01 3.61 16.41
C LYS A 95 -1.04 2.50 16.46
N ILE A 96 -2.32 2.84 16.31
CA ILE A 96 -3.40 1.83 16.32
C ILE A 96 -3.29 0.91 15.10
N LEU A 97 -2.94 1.45 13.93
CA LEU A 97 -2.69 0.64 12.73
C LEU A 97 -1.50 -0.30 12.91
N ASP A 98 -0.42 0.13 13.57
CA ASP A 98 0.72 -0.72 13.92
C ASP A 98 0.27 -1.88 14.83
N GLU A 99 -0.54 -1.60 15.86
CA GLU A 99 -1.10 -2.61 16.75
C GLU A 99 -2.00 -3.62 15.99
N ILE A 100 -2.88 -3.14 15.09
CA ILE A 100 -3.70 -4.03 14.25
C ILE A 100 -2.84 -4.92 13.35
N ALA A 101 -1.78 -4.36 12.75
CA ALA A 101 -0.88 -5.10 11.88
C ALA A 101 -0.13 -6.19 12.67
N VAL A 102 0.45 -5.84 13.82
CA VAL A 102 1.20 -6.76 14.68
C VAL A 102 0.34 -7.93 15.18
N GLU A 103 -0.93 -7.69 15.46
CA GLU A 103 -1.85 -8.72 15.95
C GLU A 103 -2.43 -9.62 14.84
N ASN A 104 -2.26 -9.24 13.57
CA ASN A 104 -2.73 -10.05 12.47
C ASN A 104 -1.97 -11.39 12.40
N GLY A 105 -2.72 -12.49 12.24
CA GLY A 105 -2.15 -13.84 12.17
C GLY A 105 -1.93 -14.53 13.54
N LYS A 106 -2.13 -13.84 14.67
CA LYS A 106 -1.98 -14.42 16.03
C LYS A 106 -3.22 -15.20 16.53
N GLY A 107 -4.05 -15.70 15.62
CA GLY A 107 -5.24 -16.48 15.96
C GLY A 107 -6.32 -15.67 16.69
N LYS A 108 -7.06 -16.32 17.60
CA LYS A 108 -8.25 -15.76 18.27
C LYS A 108 -7.93 -14.60 19.20
N GLU A 109 -6.83 -14.66 19.95
CA GLU A 109 -6.47 -13.59 20.90
C GLU A 109 -6.07 -12.31 20.16
N GLY A 110 -5.24 -12.41 19.12
CA GLY A 110 -4.93 -11.26 18.26
C GLY A 110 -6.18 -10.69 17.60
N GLN A 111 -7.13 -11.55 17.21
CA GLN A 111 -8.41 -11.08 16.65
C GLN A 111 -9.19 -10.20 17.62
N LYS A 112 -9.27 -10.56 18.90
CA LYS A 112 -9.95 -9.74 19.91
C LYS A 112 -9.32 -8.35 20.04
N VAL A 113 -7.99 -8.26 19.98
CA VAL A 113 -7.27 -6.98 20.04
C VAL A 113 -7.59 -6.14 18.81
N ILE A 114 -7.56 -6.73 17.62
CA ILE A 114 -7.95 -6.06 16.37
C ILE A 114 -9.38 -5.52 16.47
N ASP A 115 -10.31 -6.34 16.95
CA ASP A 115 -11.73 -5.97 17.06
C ASP A 115 -11.93 -4.80 18.05
N HIS A 116 -11.21 -4.84 19.17
CA HIS A 116 -11.20 -3.77 20.15
C HIS A 116 -10.61 -2.47 19.58
N ARG A 117 -9.52 -2.54 18.81
CA ARG A 117 -8.89 -1.37 18.15
C ARG A 117 -9.74 -0.78 17.05
N LEU A 118 -10.38 -1.61 16.24
CA LEU A 118 -11.34 -1.14 15.23
C LEU A 118 -12.53 -0.46 15.91
N THR A 119 -13.07 -1.04 16.97
CA THR A 119 -14.16 -0.43 17.76
C THR A 119 -13.75 0.92 18.33
N TYR A 120 -12.51 1.03 18.82
CA TYR A 120 -11.97 2.30 19.30
C TYR A 120 -11.93 3.35 18.19
N LEU A 121 -11.36 3.04 17.02
CA LEU A 121 -11.33 3.97 15.87
C LEU A 121 -12.74 4.38 15.42
N LEU A 122 -13.68 3.43 15.34
CA LEU A 122 -15.07 3.67 14.95
C LEU A 122 -15.82 4.64 15.87
N ARG A 123 -15.39 4.76 17.13
CA ARG A 123 -16.01 5.64 18.13
C ARG A 123 -15.34 7.01 18.23
N HIS A 124 -14.15 7.17 17.65
CA HIS A 124 -13.31 8.36 17.82
C HIS A 124 -12.90 9.03 16.50
N LEU A 125 -13.60 8.71 15.41
CA LEU A 125 -13.38 9.33 14.11
C LEU A 125 -14.73 9.71 13.50
N SER A 126 -14.75 10.83 12.79
CA SER A 126 -15.89 11.27 12.00
C SER A 126 -16.21 10.28 10.87
N ALA A 127 -17.41 10.38 10.30
CA ALA A 127 -17.78 9.53 9.16
C ALA A 127 -16.82 9.70 7.97
N LEU A 128 -16.33 10.93 7.74
CA LEU A 128 -15.39 11.22 6.66
C LEU A 128 -14.01 10.61 6.93
N GLU A 129 -13.50 10.68 8.15
CA GLU A 129 -12.23 10.04 8.51
C GLU A 129 -12.33 8.52 8.44
N LEU A 130 -13.44 7.94 8.89
CA LEU A 130 -13.67 6.50 8.79
C LEU A 130 -13.70 6.00 7.34
N LYS A 131 -14.25 6.78 6.41
CA LYS A 131 -14.15 6.50 4.98
C LYS A 131 -12.69 6.35 4.54
N TRP A 132 -11.83 7.31 4.89
CA TRP A 132 -10.42 7.26 4.52
C TRP A 132 -9.66 6.16 5.25
N LEU A 133 -9.95 5.94 6.52
CA LEU A 133 -9.39 4.83 7.30
C LEU A 133 -9.70 3.48 6.65
N ILE A 134 -10.95 3.23 6.23
CA ILE A 134 -11.34 2.00 5.54
C ILE A 134 -10.50 1.82 4.27
N ARG A 135 -10.30 2.88 3.48
CA ARG A 135 -9.46 2.85 2.28
C ARG A 135 -7.99 2.54 2.60
N ILE A 136 -7.44 3.10 3.69
CA ILE A 136 -6.09 2.81 4.19
C ILE A 136 -5.98 1.34 4.63
N LEU A 137 -6.94 0.84 5.41
CA LEU A 137 -6.97 -0.56 5.88
C LEU A 137 -7.08 -1.56 4.74
N LEU A 138 -7.80 -1.21 3.67
CA LEU A 138 -7.90 -2.00 2.45
C LEU A 138 -6.72 -1.78 1.49
N LYS A 139 -5.80 -0.85 1.81
CA LYS A 139 -4.68 -0.41 0.97
C LYS A 139 -5.12 0.04 -0.44
N ASP A 140 -6.28 0.69 -0.54
CA ASP A 140 -6.88 1.18 -1.79
C ASP A 140 -7.55 2.55 -1.56
N LEU A 141 -6.79 3.64 -1.79
CA LEU A 141 -7.24 5.02 -1.54
C LEU A 141 -8.27 5.57 -2.52
N ARG A 142 -8.47 4.94 -3.68
CA ARG A 142 -9.41 5.43 -4.71
C ARG A 142 -9.20 6.90 -5.10
N ILE A 143 -7.96 7.37 -5.02
CA ILE A 143 -7.56 8.68 -5.54
C ILE A 143 -7.03 8.54 -6.95
N SER A 144 -7.27 9.53 -7.80
CA SER A 144 -6.79 9.55 -9.20
C SER A 144 -5.30 9.90 -9.34
N LEU A 145 -4.52 9.68 -8.27
CA LEU A 145 -3.09 9.95 -8.23
C LEU A 145 -2.31 8.63 -8.22
N LYS A 146 -1.26 8.56 -9.03
CA LYS A 146 -0.34 7.43 -9.06
C LYS A 146 0.70 7.57 -7.95
N GLU A 147 1.27 6.45 -7.50
CA GLU A 147 2.39 6.40 -6.55
C GLU A 147 3.50 7.40 -6.93
N ASN A 148 3.97 7.32 -8.18
CA ASN A 148 5.01 8.19 -8.69
C ASN A 148 4.64 9.67 -8.58
N SER A 149 3.39 10.04 -8.86
CA SER A 149 2.96 11.44 -8.78
C SER A 149 3.02 11.96 -7.34
N ILE A 150 2.67 11.13 -6.35
CA ILE A 150 2.77 11.52 -4.94
C ILE A 150 4.24 11.64 -4.52
N LEU A 151 5.10 10.71 -4.95
CA LEU A 151 6.54 10.77 -4.67
C LEU A 151 7.19 12.00 -5.33
N GLU A 152 6.90 12.28 -6.59
CA GLU A 152 7.40 13.44 -7.33
C GLU A 152 6.94 14.77 -6.71
N CYS A 153 5.70 14.82 -6.19
CA CYS A 153 5.23 15.98 -5.41
C CYS A 153 5.95 16.13 -4.06
N PHE A 154 6.42 15.04 -3.46
CA PHE A 154 7.17 15.09 -2.20
C PHE A 154 8.61 15.56 -2.41
N HIS A 155 9.33 14.97 -3.36
CA HIS A 155 10.70 15.38 -3.70
C HIS A 155 11.08 14.85 -5.11
N PRO A 156 11.83 15.59 -5.94
CA PRO A 156 12.24 15.14 -7.28
C PRO A 156 12.94 13.77 -7.31
N ASP A 157 13.80 13.50 -6.32
CA ASP A 157 14.53 12.23 -6.17
C ASP A 157 13.73 11.10 -5.47
N ALA A 158 12.51 11.37 -4.97
CA ALA A 158 11.78 10.41 -4.13
C ALA A 158 11.44 9.12 -4.86
N LYS A 159 11.03 9.23 -6.14
CA LYS A 159 10.73 8.07 -6.96
C LYS A 159 11.96 7.18 -7.13
N ASP A 160 13.09 7.76 -7.46
CA ASP A 160 14.31 7.00 -7.71
C ASP A 160 14.86 6.40 -6.42
N LEU A 161 14.85 7.15 -5.31
CA LEU A 161 15.23 6.59 -4.01
C LEU A 161 14.29 5.45 -3.58
N PHE A 162 12.99 5.59 -3.82
CA PHE A 162 12.03 4.52 -3.53
C PHE A 162 12.27 3.29 -4.41
N ASP A 163 12.52 3.46 -5.70
CA ASP A 163 12.81 2.34 -6.60
C ASP A 163 14.10 1.60 -6.20
N HIS A 164 15.09 2.26 -5.60
CA HIS A 164 16.33 1.62 -5.14
C HIS A 164 16.25 1.02 -3.73
N THR A 165 15.28 1.42 -2.91
CA THR A 165 15.21 1.01 -1.49
C THR A 165 13.93 0.29 -1.09
N SER A 166 12.87 0.42 -1.89
CA SER A 166 11.50 0.00 -1.59
C SER A 166 11.03 0.42 -0.18
N ASN A 167 11.53 1.55 0.33
CA ASN A 167 11.32 1.95 1.72
C ASN A 167 10.90 3.42 1.83
N LEU A 168 9.62 3.65 2.15
CA LEU A 168 9.06 5.00 2.33
C LEU A 168 9.66 5.76 3.51
N PHE A 169 10.14 5.06 4.56
CA PHE A 169 10.79 5.71 5.70
C PHE A 169 12.13 6.31 5.28
N LYS A 170 12.97 5.57 4.55
CA LYS A 170 14.22 6.10 3.97
C LYS A 170 13.95 7.30 3.07
N VAL A 171 12.91 7.23 2.22
CA VAL A 171 12.50 8.35 1.37
C VAL A 171 12.18 9.59 2.20
N ALA A 172 11.30 9.47 3.19
CA ALA A 172 10.87 10.59 4.01
C ALA A 172 12.00 11.21 4.86
N ILE A 173 12.99 10.41 5.26
CA ILE A 173 14.12 10.87 6.08
C ILE A 173 15.24 11.49 5.24
N TYR A 174 15.65 10.84 4.15
CA TYR A 174 16.78 11.33 3.35
C TYR A 174 16.41 12.51 2.46
N LEU A 175 15.12 12.66 2.13
CA LEU A 175 14.60 13.72 1.27
C LEU A 175 13.66 14.67 2.03
N HIS A 176 13.90 14.86 3.33
CA HIS A 176 13.10 15.76 4.15
C HIS A 176 13.21 17.23 3.68
N ASP A 177 14.39 17.63 3.20
CA ASP A 177 14.63 18.95 2.61
C ASP A 177 14.35 18.89 1.09
N PRO A 178 13.31 19.58 0.58
CA PRO A 178 12.92 19.55 -0.84
C PRO A 178 13.98 20.14 -1.79
N GLU A 179 14.90 20.97 -1.28
CA GLU A 179 15.93 21.63 -2.09
C GLU A 179 17.22 20.80 -2.18
N LYS A 180 17.38 19.79 -1.32
CA LYS A 180 18.60 19.00 -1.22
C LYS A 180 18.51 17.70 -2.03
N ARG A 181 19.15 17.72 -3.20
CA ARG A 181 19.30 16.55 -4.07
C ARG A 181 20.29 15.52 -3.51
N LEU A 182 20.03 14.25 -3.78
CA LEU A 182 20.99 13.17 -3.51
C LEU A 182 22.01 13.10 -4.64
N HIS A 183 23.30 13.02 -4.29
CA HIS A 183 24.37 12.98 -5.29
C HIS A 183 24.44 11.62 -6.00
N GLU A 184 24.23 10.53 -5.26
CA GLU A 184 24.18 9.17 -5.79
C GLU A 184 23.06 8.39 -5.11
N ILE A 185 22.14 7.85 -5.90
CA ILE A 185 21.12 6.89 -5.45
C ILE A 185 21.58 5.52 -5.93
N GLY A 186 22.36 4.85 -5.09
CA GLY A 186 22.91 3.52 -5.38
C GLY A 186 22.07 2.39 -4.78
N LEU A 187 22.26 1.19 -5.32
CA LEU A 187 21.80 -0.04 -4.67
C LEU A 187 22.60 -0.25 -3.37
N SER A 188 21.92 -0.73 -2.34
CA SER A 188 22.56 -1.09 -1.06
C SER A 188 22.30 -2.57 -0.75
N LEU A 189 23.32 -3.23 -0.19
CA LEU A 189 23.19 -4.60 0.25
C LEU A 189 22.08 -4.71 1.31
N PHE A 190 21.31 -5.80 1.27
CA PHE A 190 20.15 -6.04 2.14
C PHE A 190 19.01 -5.01 2.05
N SER A 191 19.02 -4.12 1.05
CA SER A 191 17.88 -3.26 0.73
C SER A 191 17.22 -3.76 -0.56
N PRO A 192 15.94 -4.14 -0.54
CA PRO A 192 15.23 -4.55 -1.75
C PRO A 192 15.12 -3.37 -2.73
N PHE A 193 15.27 -3.65 -4.02
CA PHE A 193 15.02 -2.66 -5.07
C PHE A 193 13.89 -3.12 -6.00
N ARG A 194 13.32 -2.20 -6.77
CA ARG A 194 12.27 -2.52 -7.72
C ARG A 194 12.90 -3.23 -8.91
N PRO A 195 12.52 -4.49 -9.20
CA PRO A 195 13.10 -5.20 -10.33
C PRO A 195 12.67 -4.56 -11.64
N MET A 196 13.59 -4.52 -12.61
CA MET A 196 13.29 -4.13 -13.98
C MET A 196 12.16 -5.00 -14.55
N LEU A 197 11.23 -4.36 -15.27
CA LEU A 197 10.08 -5.02 -15.89
C LEU A 197 10.27 -5.19 -17.39
N GLY A 198 9.67 -6.23 -17.96
CA GLY A 198 9.61 -6.44 -19.41
C GLY A 198 8.43 -5.72 -20.05
N GLU A 199 8.68 -4.97 -21.13
CA GLU A 199 7.64 -4.40 -21.98
C GLU A 199 7.12 -5.49 -22.93
N ARG A 200 5.80 -5.72 -22.96
CA ARG A 200 5.20 -6.68 -23.89
C ARG A 200 5.31 -6.13 -25.30
N THR A 201 5.90 -6.91 -26.20
CA THR A 201 6.00 -6.57 -27.62
C THR A 201 5.59 -7.75 -28.50
N ARG A 202 5.22 -7.45 -29.74
CA ARG A 202 5.01 -8.48 -30.77
C ARG A 202 6.33 -8.74 -31.49
N ALA A 203 6.53 -9.97 -31.95
CA ALA A 203 7.77 -10.38 -32.62
C ALA A 203 8.10 -9.49 -33.83
N ASP A 204 7.08 -9.13 -34.63
CA ASP A 204 7.20 -8.25 -35.80
C ASP A 204 7.58 -6.79 -35.46
N LYS A 205 7.56 -6.41 -34.18
CA LYS A 205 7.87 -5.05 -33.70
C LYS A 205 9.13 -4.98 -32.84
N ILE A 206 9.85 -6.09 -32.65
CA ILE A 206 11.04 -6.13 -31.79
C ILE A 206 12.10 -5.13 -32.27
N GLU A 207 12.43 -5.14 -33.56
CA GLU A 207 13.45 -4.23 -34.11
C GLU A 207 13.06 -2.76 -33.94
N GLN A 208 11.79 -2.42 -34.17
CA GLN A 208 11.28 -1.07 -33.98
C GLN A 208 11.38 -0.63 -32.52
N LEU A 209 11.06 -1.52 -31.58
CA LEU A 209 11.16 -1.24 -30.15
C LEU A 209 12.61 -0.99 -29.74
N ILE A 210 13.54 -1.84 -30.18
CA ILE A 210 14.98 -1.69 -29.89
C ILE A 210 15.50 -0.36 -30.45
N ARG A 211 15.16 -0.02 -31.71
CA ARG A 211 15.54 1.25 -32.31
C ARG A 211 15.00 2.45 -31.55
N LYS A 212 13.75 2.39 -31.09
CA LYS A 212 13.13 3.46 -30.30
C LYS A 212 13.80 3.66 -28.94
N LYS A 213 14.30 2.59 -28.32
CA LYS A 213 14.97 2.63 -27.01
C LYS A 213 16.46 2.95 -27.12
N SER A 214 17.04 2.80 -28.32
CA SER A 214 18.41 3.21 -28.60
C SER A 214 18.53 4.74 -28.51
N THR A 215 19.61 5.19 -27.89
CA THR A 215 19.98 6.62 -27.83
C THR A 215 20.38 7.17 -29.19
N ASN A 216 20.59 6.30 -30.20
CA ASN A 216 20.97 6.69 -31.54
C ASN A 216 20.08 5.98 -32.59
N PRO A 217 18.96 6.60 -33.03
CA PRO A 217 17.96 5.97 -33.90
C PRO A 217 18.47 5.61 -35.31
N THR A 218 19.55 6.24 -35.74
CA THR A 218 20.17 6.10 -37.07
C THR A 218 21.25 5.02 -37.12
N ALA A 219 21.64 4.45 -35.98
CA ALA A 219 22.63 3.39 -35.91
C ALA A 219 22.07 2.01 -36.35
N ALA A 220 22.98 1.06 -36.58
CA ALA A 220 22.63 -0.36 -36.69
C ALA A 220 21.80 -0.79 -35.47
N LEU A 221 20.99 -1.84 -35.63
CA LEU A 221 20.18 -2.38 -34.54
C LEU A 221 21.10 -2.72 -33.36
N ALA A 222 20.82 -2.16 -32.18
CA ALA A 222 21.59 -2.47 -30.98
C ALA A 222 21.53 -3.98 -30.71
N GLU A 223 22.67 -4.57 -30.33
CA GLU A 223 22.73 -5.96 -29.93
C GLU A 223 21.81 -6.21 -28.73
N PHE A 224 21.14 -7.37 -28.72
CA PHE A 224 20.21 -7.76 -27.66
C PHE A 224 20.28 -9.26 -27.40
N TYR A 225 19.94 -9.65 -26.19
CA TYR A 225 19.89 -11.05 -25.76
C TYR A 225 18.49 -11.62 -25.88
N ILE A 226 18.41 -12.93 -26.13
CA ILE A 226 17.18 -13.71 -26.08
C ILE A 226 17.35 -14.74 -24.98
N GLU A 227 16.48 -14.67 -23.98
CA GLU A 227 16.48 -15.58 -22.83
C GLU A 227 15.10 -16.23 -22.67
N THR A 228 15.09 -17.46 -22.14
CA THR A 228 13.85 -18.15 -21.81
C THR A 228 13.12 -17.43 -20.67
N LYS A 229 11.88 -17.02 -20.92
CA LYS A 229 11.02 -16.50 -19.85
C LYS A 229 10.44 -17.65 -19.03
N TYR A 230 11.05 -17.93 -17.88
CA TYR A 230 10.51 -18.89 -16.91
C TYR A 230 9.17 -18.41 -16.32
N ASP A 231 8.29 -19.36 -16.03
CA ASP A 231 6.99 -19.13 -15.39
C ASP A 231 7.06 -19.56 -13.92
N GLY A 232 7.51 -18.64 -13.08
CA GLY A 232 7.65 -18.82 -11.65
C GLY A 232 7.63 -17.47 -10.93
N ASP A 233 8.02 -17.48 -9.66
CA ASP A 233 8.06 -16.27 -8.84
C ASP A 233 9.40 -15.54 -8.94
N ARG A 234 9.34 -14.22 -9.07
CA ARG A 234 10.54 -13.36 -9.12
C ARG A 234 11.04 -13.08 -7.71
N PHE A 235 12.32 -13.42 -7.46
CA PHE A 235 13.02 -13.11 -6.22
C PHE A 235 14.35 -12.39 -6.46
N GLN A 236 14.74 -11.57 -5.49
CA GLN A 236 16.04 -10.93 -5.37
C GLN A 236 16.78 -11.58 -4.19
N LEU A 237 17.99 -12.08 -4.44
CA LEU A 237 18.86 -12.63 -3.41
C LEU A 237 19.95 -11.61 -3.08
N HIS A 238 20.07 -11.26 -1.81
CA HIS A 238 21.18 -10.49 -1.26
C HIS A 238 22.01 -11.41 -0.38
N ARG A 239 23.33 -11.38 -0.53
CA ARG A 239 24.25 -12.25 0.23
C ARG A 239 25.44 -11.45 0.73
N ASP A 240 25.73 -11.58 2.03
CA ASP A 240 27.01 -11.22 2.63
C ASP A 240 27.53 -12.40 3.44
N LYS A 241 28.58 -13.06 2.95
CA LYS A 241 29.13 -14.29 3.56
C LYS A 241 28.04 -15.36 3.77
N ASP A 242 27.62 -15.55 5.02
CA ASP A 242 26.63 -16.52 5.50
C ASP A 242 25.26 -15.90 5.78
N GLN A 243 25.11 -14.58 5.58
CA GLN A 243 23.84 -13.89 5.67
C GLN A 243 23.19 -13.83 4.30
N PHE A 244 21.94 -14.26 4.25
CA PHE A 244 21.10 -14.26 3.05
C PHE A 244 19.83 -13.47 3.33
N MET A 245 19.36 -12.72 2.35
CA MET A 245 18.03 -12.14 2.36
C MET A 245 17.35 -12.33 1.02
N TYR A 246 16.07 -12.68 1.08
CA TYR A 246 15.26 -13.01 -0.10
C TYR A 246 14.09 -12.04 -0.18
N PHE A 247 14.03 -11.25 -1.25
CA PHE A 247 12.94 -10.30 -1.46
C PHE A 247 12.11 -10.66 -2.68
N SER A 248 10.79 -10.65 -2.54
CA SER A 248 9.88 -10.88 -3.67
C SER A 248 9.93 -9.72 -4.68
N ARG A 249 9.23 -9.88 -5.82
CA ARG A 249 9.03 -8.82 -6.82
C ARG A 249 8.62 -7.46 -6.23
N ASN A 250 7.81 -7.47 -5.17
CA ASN A 250 7.28 -6.27 -4.55
C ASN A 250 8.08 -5.81 -3.32
N GLY A 251 9.24 -6.42 -3.06
CA GLY A 251 10.13 -6.06 -1.95
C GLY A 251 9.69 -6.60 -0.59
N HIS A 252 8.81 -7.61 -0.55
CA HIS A 252 8.50 -8.30 0.71
C HIS A 252 9.59 -9.29 1.07
N ASP A 253 9.95 -9.34 2.35
CA ASP A 253 10.95 -10.26 2.89
C ASP A 253 10.38 -11.69 3.00
N TYR A 254 11.09 -12.63 2.38
CA TYR A 254 10.83 -14.08 2.36
C TYR A 254 12.01 -14.88 2.91
N THR A 255 12.93 -14.23 3.62
CA THR A 255 14.13 -14.86 4.17
C THR A 255 13.78 -16.05 5.04
N SER A 256 12.80 -15.91 5.95
CA SER A 256 12.31 -17.01 6.80
C SER A 256 11.72 -18.22 6.05
N VAL A 257 11.40 -18.08 4.76
CA VAL A 257 10.88 -19.17 3.91
C VAL A 257 12.01 -19.92 3.21
N PHE A 258 13.08 -19.23 2.82
CA PHE A 258 14.15 -19.78 1.98
C PHE A 258 15.48 -20.02 2.70
N GLY A 259 15.77 -19.32 3.81
CA GLY A 259 17.02 -19.44 4.56
C GLY A 259 17.11 -18.51 5.76
#